data_AF-I1ZFP1-F1
#
_entry.id   AF-I1ZFP1-F1
#
_cell.length_a   1.000
_cell.length_b   1.000
_cell.length_c   1.000
_cell.angle_alpha   90.00
_cell.angle_beta   90.00
_cell.angle_gamma   90.00
#
_symmetry.space_group_name_H-M   'P 1'
#
loop_
_entity.id
_entity.type
_entity.pdbx_description
1 polymer ?
#
loop_
_entity_poly.entity_id
_entity_poly.type
_entity_poly.pdbx_seq_one_letter_code
_entity_poly.pdbx_strand_id
1 'polypeptide(L)'
;ESISTHDGAAWVGVNVLPPLSTKLIAPDAPPVTVTEELSPTEIIKTKSGKTVIDFGQNLVGKLRVNSVRLPAGEKITFTHVEVLENGEISTRPLREAVPVDTVIFSDNELLNWSPKFTFHGFQYVQVDGWPATADAELPSLSDFTALVMHTNMERTGWFNCSDTLVNKLHENVVWGMRG
;
A
#
# COMPACT_ATOMS: atom_id res chain seq x y z
N GLU A 1 -5.99 -33.33 -8.91
CA GLU A 1 -6.03 -32.16 -8.01
C GLU A 1 -5.78 -32.63 -6.60
N SER A 2 -4.65 -32.29 -5.99
CA SER A 2 -4.31 -32.72 -4.64
C SER A 2 -4.95 -31.78 -3.62
N ILE A 3 -6.00 -32.24 -2.95
CA ILE A 3 -6.55 -31.56 -1.77
C ILE A 3 -5.48 -31.65 -0.68
N SER A 4 -4.85 -30.53 -0.33
CA SER A 4 -3.94 -30.47 0.81
C SER A 4 -4.74 -30.68 2.09
N THR A 5 -4.59 -31.84 2.73
CA THR A 5 -5.14 -32.09 4.06
C THR A 5 -4.27 -31.34 5.07
N HIS A 6 -4.69 -30.14 5.46
CA HIS A 6 -4.05 -29.42 6.56
C HIS A 6 -4.41 -30.13 7.88
N ASP A 7 -3.39 -30.50 8.67
CA ASP A 7 -3.60 -31.09 9.98
C ASP A 7 -4.09 -29.99 10.95
N GLY A 8 -5.39 -29.99 11.22
CA GLY A 8 -6.05 -29.05 12.12
C GLY A 8 -5.77 -29.29 13.60
N ALA A 9 -4.98 -30.30 13.98
CA ALA A 9 -4.77 -30.70 15.36
C ALA A 9 -4.19 -29.60 16.27
N ALA A 10 -3.52 -28.60 15.71
CA ALA A 10 -2.94 -27.46 16.45
C ALA A 10 -3.86 -26.23 16.56
N TRP A 11 -5.05 -26.25 15.94
CA TRP A 11 -5.97 -25.12 15.97
C TRP A 11 -6.78 -25.12 17.27
N VAL A 12 -6.99 -23.93 17.84
CA VAL A 12 -7.90 -23.77 18.98
C VAL A 12 -9.35 -23.70 18.52
N GLY A 13 -10.26 -24.21 19.34
CA GLY A 13 -11.71 -24.12 19.09
C GLY A 13 -12.21 -22.67 19.12
N VAL A 14 -13.39 -22.45 18.53
CA VAL A 14 -14.08 -21.16 18.52
C VAL A 14 -15.18 -21.11 19.58
N ASN A 15 -15.51 -19.91 20.05
CA ASN A 15 -16.62 -19.68 20.97
C ASN A 15 -17.81 -19.01 20.26
N VAL A 16 -19.03 -19.38 20.64
CA VAL A 16 -20.23 -18.69 20.20
C VAL A 16 -20.36 -17.38 20.99
N LEU A 17 -20.41 -16.25 20.28
CA LEU A 17 -20.69 -14.96 20.89
C LEU A 17 -22.22 -14.76 21.05
N PRO A 18 -22.68 -13.96 22.03
CA PRO A 18 -24.08 -13.62 22.18
C PRO A 18 -24.66 -13.02 20.87
N PRO A 19 -25.94 -13.25 20.57
CA PRO A 19 -26.56 -12.67 19.38
C PRO A 19 -26.52 -11.14 19.46
N LEU A 20 -26.27 -10.50 18.31
CA LEU A 20 -26.33 -9.04 18.21
C LEU A 20 -27.73 -8.56 18.58
N SER A 21 -27.81 -7.50 19.38
CA SER A 21 -29.09 -6.88 19.76
C SER A 21 -29.70 -6.01 18.65
N THR A 22 -29.01 -5.89 17.52
CA THR A 22 -29.39 -5.05 16.39
C THR A 22 -29.73 -5.87 15.15
N LYS A 23 -30.52 -5.30 14.25
CA LYS A 23 -30.87 -5.89 12.96
C LYS A 23 -29.68 -5.75 12.00
N LEU A 24 -29.28 -6.87 11.39
CA LEU A 24 -28.34 -6.84 10.27
C LEU A 24 -29.03 -6.29 9.03
N ILE A 25 -28.38 -5.32 8.37
CA ILE A 25 -28.83 -4.71 7.13
C ILE A 25 -27.77 -4.91 6.05
N ALA A 26 -28.21 -5.03 4.80
CA ALA A 26 -27.31 -5.03 3.66
C ALA A 26 -26.77 -3.59 3.43
N PRO A 27 -25.51 -3.41 3.00
CA PRO A 27 -25.00 -2.11 2.61
C PRO A 27 -25.73 -1.55 1.38
N ASP A 28 -26.01 -0.25 1.38
CA ASP A 28 -26.59 0.47 0.22
C ASP A 28 -25.52 1.02 -0.74
N ALA A 29 -24.24 0.96 -0.35
CA ALA A 29 -23.10 1.42 -1.14
C ALA A 29 -22.22 0.23 -1.60
N PRO A 30 -21.50 0.37 -2.74
CA PRO A 30 -20.50 -0.60 -3.15
C PRO A 30 -19.42 -0.81 -2.07
N PRO A 31 -18.76 -1.98 -2.04
CA PRO A 31 -17.65 -2.20 -1.12
C PRO A 31 -16.43 -1.36 -1.51
N VAL A 32 -15.50 -1.21 -0.56
CA VAL A 32 -14.14 -0.75 -0.85
C VAL A 32 -13.38 -1.87 -1.54
N THR A 33 -12.76 -1.58 -2.68
CA THR A 33 -11.94 -2.54 -3.45
C THR A 33 -10.62 -1.90 -3.87
N VAL A 34 -9.68 -2.70 -4.35
CA VAL A 34 -8.58 -2.18 -5.17
C VAL A 34 -9.17 -1.78 -6.52
N THR A 35 -9.13 -0.50 -6.85
CA THR A 35 -9.76 0.05 -8.06
C THR A 35 -8.74 0.33 -9.17
N GLU A 36 -7.47 0.49 -8.81
CA GLU A 36 -6.38 0.77 -9.74
C GLU A 36 -5.05 0.28 -9.15
N GLU A 37 -4.12 -0.11 -10.03
CA GLU A 37 -2.74 -0.44 -9.68
C GLU A 37 -1.80 0.57 -10.32
N LEU A 38 -0.91 1.18 -9.51
CA LEU A 38 0.08 2.15 -9.98
C LEU A 38 1.50 1.59 -9.80
N SER A 39 2.27 1.62 -10.88
CA SER A 39 3.72 1.38 -10.83
C SER A 39 4.43 2.61 -10.28
N PRO A 40 5.51 2.45 -9.51
CA PRO A 40 6.32 3.58 -9.10
C PRO A 40 7.01 4.23 -10.31
N THR A 41 7.25 5.54 -10.21
CA THR A 41 7.90 6.34 -11.25
C THR A 41 9.41 6.45 -11.02
N GLU A 42 9.85 6.43 -9.76
CA GLU A 42 11.26 6.62 -9.41
C GLU A 42 11.64 5.92 -8.10
N ILE A 43 12.90 5.50 -7.99
CA ILE A 43 13.56 5.14 -6.72
C ILE A 43 14.57 6.23 -6.38
N ILE A 44 14.30 6.97 -5.32
CA ILE A 44 15.08 8.10 -4.84
C ILE A 44 16.05 7.63 -3.75
N LYS A 45 17.31 8.06 -3.84
CA LYS A 45 18.25 8.03 -2.71
C LYS A 45 18.23 9.40 -2.02
N THR A 46 17.80 9.44 -0.77
CA THR A 46 17.76 10.70 -0.01
C THR A 46 19.17 11.16 0.38
N LYS A 47 19.30 12.39 0.88
CA LYS A 47 20.59 12.96 1.29
C LYS A 47 21.18 12.20 2.48
N SER A 48 20.33 11.65 3.35
CA SER A 48 20.71 10.78 4.46
C SER A 48 20.99 9.33 4.04
N GLY A 49 20.88 9.00 2.74
CA GLY A 49 21.14 7.68 2.20
C GLY A 49 19.95 6.71 2.31
N LYS A 50 18.75 7.19 2.61
CA LYS A 50 17.54 6.36 2.63
C LYS A 50 17.02 6.08 1.23
N THR A 51 16.34 4.96 1.07
CA THR A 51 15.70 4.57 -0.18
C THR A 51 14.23 4.92 -0.11
N VAL A 52 13.74 5.70 -1.07
CA VAL A 52 12.35 6.17 -1.13
C VAL A 52 11.78 5.85 -2.51
N ILE A 53 10.64 5.20 -2.55
CA ILE A 53 9.86 4.96 -3.76
C ILE A 53 8.96 6.18 -3.98
N ASP A 54 8.93 6.74 -5.18
CA ASP A 54 7.96 7.75 -5.62
C ASP A 54 6.97 7.12 -6.60
N PHE A 55 5.67 7.26 -6.32
CA PHE A 55 4.59 6.82 -7.21
C PHE A 55 4.09 7.91 -8.17
N GLY A 56 4.59 9.14 -8.05
CA GLY A 56 4.22 10.27 -8.90
C GLY A 56 2.81 10.81 -8.66
N GLN A 57 2.05 10.18 -7.76
CA GLN A 57 0.68 10.52 -7.42
C GLN A 57 0.44 10.27 -5.94
N ASN A 58 -0.06 11.28 -5.21
CA ASN A 58 -0.59 11.07 -3.87
C ASN A 58 -1.91 10.31 -3.97
N LEU A 59 -1.97 9.12 -3.36
CA LEU A 59 -3.09 8.18 -3.45
C LEU A 59 -3.45 7.64 -2.07
N VAL A 60 -4.62 7.03 -1.97
CA VAL A 60 -5.03 6.25 -0.79
C VAL A 60 -5.08 4.78 -1.17
N GLY A 61 -4.44 3.95 -0.37
CA GLY A 61 -4.29 2.54 -0.71
C GLY A 61 -3.27 1.82 0.14
N LYS A 62 -2.60 0.85 -0.46
CA LYS A 62 -1.56 0.05 0.20
C LYS A 62 -0.49 -0.39 -0.77
N LEU A 63 0.71 -0.66 -0.26
CA LEU A 63 1.80 -1.22 -1.04
C LEU A 63 1.57 -2.72 -1.29
N ARG A 64 1.88 -3.16 -2.51
CA ARG A 64 2.19 -4.55 -2.83
C ARG A 64 3.68 -4.68 -3.12
N VAL A 65 4.29 -5.67 -2.47
CA VAL A 65 5.65 -6.14 -2.76
C VAL A 65 5.51 -7.40 -3.62
N ASN A 66 5.99 -7.33 -4.86
CA ASN A 66 5.76 -8.37 -5.87
C ASN A 66 6.60 -9.63 -5.59
N SER A 67 7.90 -9.45 -5.36
CA SER A 67 8.79 -10.52 -4.89
C SER A 67 9.94 -9.92 -4.08
N VAL A 68 10.31 -10.57 -2.98
CA VAL A 68 11.57 -10.34 -2.28
C VAL A 68 11.91 -11.54 -1.40
N ARG A 69 13.20 -11.84 -1.25
CA ARG A 69 13.70 -12.89 -0.36
C ARG A 69 14.70 -12.33 0.62
N LEU A 70 14.55 -12.70 1.89
CA LEU A 70 15.49 -12.44 2.96
C LEU A 70 15.60 -13.69 3.87
N PRO A 71 16.68 -13.84 4.64
CA PRO A 71 16.79 -14.86 5.68
C PRO A 71 15.66 -14.77 6.71
N ALA A 72 15.29 -15.89 7.34
CA ALA A 72 14.32 -15.89 8.42
C ALA A 72 14.72 -14.93 9.57
N GLY A 73 13.73 -14.18 10.07
CA GLY A 73 13.91 -13.22 11.17
C GLY A 73 14.35 -11.82 10.73
N GLU A 74 14.87 -11.67 9.51
CA GLU A 74 15.10 -10.34 8.92
C GLU A 74 13.77 -9.63 8.66
N LYS A 75 13.83 -8.30 8.53
CA LYS A 75 12.63 -7.49 8.31
C LYS A 75 12.82 -6.39 7.31
N ILE A 76 11.73 -6.06 6.61
CA ILE A 76 11.60 -4.86 5.80
C ILE A 76 10.51 -3.99 6.40
N THR A 77 10.80 -2.69 6.49
CA THR A 77 9.88 -1.68 6.98
C THR A 77 9.52 -0.72 5.85
N PHE A 78 8.24 -0.42 5.70
CA PHE A 78 7.68 0.51 4.72
C PHE A 78 7.02 1.68 5.44
N THR A 79 7.58 2.88 5.31
CA THR A 79 7.01 4.10 5.91
C THR A 79 6.38 4.95 4.84
N HIS A 80 5.07 5.15 4.92
CA HIS A 80 4.26 5.84 3.91
C HIS A 80 4.12 7.32 4.26
N VAL A 81 4.39 8.22 3.30
CA VAL A 81 4.24 9.67 3.49
C VAL A 81 3.69 10.37 2.25
N GLU A 82 3.02 11.49 2.47
CA GLU A 82 2.46 12.30 1.37
C GLU A 82 3.50 13.20 0.70
N VAL A 83 4.52 13.65 1.46
CA VAL A 83 5.45 14.68 0.99
C VAL A 83 6.89 14.41 1.44
N LEU A 84 7.83 14.92 0.65
CA LEU A 84 9.22 15.07 1.04
C LEU A 84 9.48 16.50 1.52
N GLU A 85 10.17 16.67 2.64
CA GLU A 85 10.65 17.96 3.13
C GLU A 85 12.19 17.95 3.07
N ASN A 86 12.78 18.91 2.36
CA ASN A 86 14.24 19.01 2.15
C ASN A 86 14.93 17.79 1.51
N GLY A 87 14.15 16.92 0.84
CA GLY A 87 14.62 15.69 0.21
C GLY A 87 14.56 14.45 1.11
N GLU A 88 13.92 14.54 2.26
CA GLU A 88 13.67 13.42 3.19
C GLU A 88 12.17 13.24 3.40
N ILE A 89 11.74 12.06 3.85
CA ILE A 89 10.34 11.82 4.18
C ILE A 89 9.86 12.75 5.31
N SER A 90 8.62 13.25 5.21
CA SER A 90 8.01 14.01 6.30
C SER A 90 6.77 13.29 6.86
N THR A 91 6.90 12.82 8.09
CA THR A 91 5.79 12.24 8.87
C THR A 91 5.12 13.28 9.78
N ARG A 92 5.69 14.48 9.91
CA ARG A 92 5.15 15.57 10.74
C ARG A 92 3.68 15.90 10.45
N PRO A 93 3.21 15.93 9.19
CA PRO A 93 1.79 16.19 8.88
C PRO A 93 0.84 15.10 9.38
N LEU A 94 1.33 13.87 9.62
CA LEU A 94 0.53 12.70 9.95
C LEU A 94 0.13 12.61 11.43
N ARG A 95 0.61 13.55 12.26
CA ARG A 95 0.29 13.65 13.70
C ARG A 95 0.61 12.35 14.45
N GLU A 96 -0.40 11.67 14.98
CA GLU A 96 -0.26 10.45 15.79
C GLU A 96 -0.31 9.16 14.96
N ALA A 97 -0.61 9.25 13.66
CA ALA A 97 -0.64 8.07 12.80
C ALA A 97 0.77 7.49 12.65
N VAL A 98 0.87 6.16 12.75
CA VAL A 98 2.10 5.41 12.48
C VAL A 98 1.93 4.74 11.11
N PRO A 99 2.38 5.37 10.01
CA PRO A 99 2.12 4.92 8.64
C PRO A 99 3.11 3.82 8.21
N VAL A 100 3.33 2.85 9.10
CA VAL A 100 4.43 1.89 8.98
C VAL A 100 3.88 0.48 8.87
N ASP A 101 4.25 -0.20 7.78
CA ASP A 101 4.09 -1.64 7.66
C ASP A 101 5.45 -2.33 7.88
N THR A 102 5.45 -3.46 8.57
CA THR A 102 6.67 -4.26 8.81
C THR A 102 6.42 -5.71 8.42
N VAL A 103 7.30 -6.26 7.60
CA VAL A 103 7.30 -7.66 7.21
C VAL A 103 8.49 -8.34 7.86
N ILE A 104 8.23 -9.39 8.63
CA ILE A 104 9.26 -10.28 9.19
C ILE A 104 9.31 -11.53 8.31
N PHE A 105 10.50 -11.86 7.84
CA PHE A 105 10.70 -12.89 6.83
C PHE A 105 10.81 -14.28 7.46
N SER A 106 10.40 -15.26 6.66
CA SER A 106 10.78 -16.66 6.82
C SER A 106 11.84 -17.00 5.76
N ASP A 107 12.33 -18.23 5.71
CA ASP A 107 13.30 -18.63 4.66
C ASP A 107 12.71 -18.73 3.25
N ASN A 108 11.39 -18.54 3.14
CA ASN A 108 10.65 -18.53 1.89
C ASN A 108 10.62 -17.13 1.26
N GLU A 109 10.58 -17.11 -0.06
CA GLU A 109 10.32 -15.90 -0.84
C GLU A 109 8.95 -15.32 -0.50
N LEU A 110 8.91 -14.00 -0.32
CA LEU A 110 7.68 -13.25 -0.13
C LEU A 110 7.12 -12.88 -1.50
N LEU A 111 5.99 -13.47 -1.89
CA LEU A 111 5.34 -13.22 -3.17
C LEU A 111 4.03 -12.44 -2.99
N ASN A 112 3.87 -11.37 -3.76
CA ASN A 112 2.64 -10.55 -3.83
C ASN A 112 2.07 -10.14 -2.46
N TRP A 113 2.95 -9.80 -1.53
CA TRP A 113 2.53 -9.41 -0.19
C TRP A 113 1.94 -8.01 -0.19
N SER A 114 0.82 -7.83 0.52
CA SER A 114 0.23 -6.52 0.85
C SER A 114 -0.50 -6.62 2.19
N PRO A 115 -0.65 -5.52 2.94
CA PRO A 115 -1.39 -5.55 4.20
C PRO A 115 -2.89 -5.79 3.95
N LYS A 116 -3.56 -6.39 4.94
CA LYS A 116 -5.00 -6.74 4.85
C LYS A 116 -5.92 -5.79 5.62
N PHE A 117 -5.45 -5.23 6.72
CA PHE A 117 -6.28 -4.52 7.70
C PHE A 117 -5.80 -3.08 7.96
N THR A 118 -5.07 -2.49 7.01
CA THR A 118 -4.68 -1.08 7.02
C THR A 118 -4.63 -0.53 5.59
N PHE A 119 -4.63 0.79 5.49
CA PHE A 119 -4.38 1.56 4.27
C PHE A 119 -3.71 2.89 4.68
N HIS A 120 -3.04 3.53 3.74
CA HIS A 120 -2.30 4.77 3.95
C HIS A 120 -2.62 5.76 2.83
N GLY A 121 -2.58 7.06 3.14
CA GLY A 121 -2.48 8.13 2.15
C GLY A 121 -1.00 8.43 1.90
N PHE A 122 -0.53 8.27 0.66
CA PHE A 122 0.89 8.46 0.34
C PHE A 122 1.14 8.71 -1.14
N GLN A 123 2.24 9.41 -1.41
CA GLN A 123 2.91 9.38 -2.70
C GLN A 123 4.25 8.65 -2.60
N TYR A 124 4.88 8.73 -1.43
CA TYR A 124 6.22 8.23 -1.19
C TYR A 124 6.22 7.10 -0.17
N VAL A 125 7.10 6.13 -0.37
CA VAL A 125 7.34 5.05 0.60
C VAL A 125 8.83 4.92 0.87
N GLN A 126 9.27 5.19 2.09
CA GLN A 126 10.62 4.84 2.52
C GLN A 126 10.70 3.35 2.78
N VAL A 127 11.75 2.71 2.27
CA VAL A 127 12.04 1.30 2.45
C VAL A 127 13.33 1.15 3.26
N ASP A 128 13.23 0.51 4.42
CA ASP A 128 14.38 0.13 5.24
C ASP A 128 14.50 -1.40 5.29
N GLY A 129 15.72 -1.93 5.17
CA GLY A 129 16.00 -3.37 5.21
C GLY A 129 15.90 -4.11 3.87
N TRP A 130 15.76 -3.38 2.75
CA TRP A 130 15.76 -4.01 1.42
C TRP A 130 17.10 -4.70 1.12
N PRO A 131 17.12 -5.95 0.59
CA PRO A 131 18.37 -6.64 0.29
C PRO A 131 19.15 -5.95 -0.83
N ALA A 132 20.44 -5.73 -0.60
CA ALA A 132 21.38 -5.49 -1.68
C ALA A 132 21.71 -6.84 -2.35
N THR A 133 21.61 -6.91 -3.67
CA THR A 133 22.00 -8.09 -4.45
C THR A 133 23.34 -7.83 -5.13
N ALA A 134 23.93 -8.87 -5.74
CA ALA A 134 25.15 -8.71 -6.53
C ALA A 134 24.96 -7.76 -7.73
N ASP A 135 23.72 -7.63 -8.21
CA ASP A 135 23.38 -6.90 -9.44
C ASP A 135 22.75 -5.52 -9.16
N ALA A 136 22.29 -5.24 -7.93
CA ALA A 136 21.68 -3.97 -7.56
C ALA A 136 21.78 -3.65 -6.05
N GLU A 137 22.17 -2.41 -5.73
CA GLU A 137 22.16 -1.87 -4.36
C GLU A 137 20.80 -1.29 -3.93
N LEU A 138 19.88 -1.10 -4.89
CA LEU A 138 18.55 -0.53 -4.69
C LEU A 138 17.48 -1.48 -5.23
N PRO A 139 16.25 -1.41 -4.70
CA PRO A 139 15.12 -2.10 -5.33
C PRO A 139 14.88 -1.61 -6.77
N SER A 140 14.25 -2.47 -7.56
CA SER A 140 13.70 -2.13 -8.87
C SER A 140 12.28 -1.55 -8.74
N LEU A 141 11.88 -0.71 -9.68
CA LEU A 141 10.49 -0.26 -9.81
C LEU A 141 9.50 -1.43 -9.92
N SER A 142 9.92 -2.54 -10.53
CA SER A 142 9.10 -3.76 -10.68
C SER A 142 8.83 -4.48 -9.37
N ASP A 143 9.56 -4.17 -8.30
CA ASP A 143 9.40 -4.85 -7.01
C ASP A 143 8.13 -4.38 -6.28
N PHE A 144 7.58 -3.23 -6.70
CA PHE A 144 6.49 -2.55 -6.01
C PHE A 144 5.30 -2.23 -6.90
N THR A 145 4.14 -2.17 -6.28
CA THR A 145 2.92 -1.65 -6.89
C THR A 145 2.08 -0.98 -5.81
N ALA A 146 1.58 0.23 -6.05
CA ALA A 146 0.57 0.82 -5.19
C ALA A 146 -0.81 0.31 -5.60
N LEU A 147 -1.55 -0.23 -4.64
CA LEU A 147 -2.93 -0.70 -4.82
C LEU A 147 -3.86 0.41 -4.33
N VAL A 148 -4.44 1.19 -5.25
CA VAL A 148 -5.36 2.28 -4.93
C VAL A 148 -6.67 1.69 -4.43
N MET A 149 -7.14 2.16 -3.27
CA MET A 149 -8.34 1.61 -2.62
C MET A 149 -9.35 2.70 -2.31
N HIS A 150 -10.59 2.49 -2.78
CA HIS A 150 -11.73 3.31 -2.40
C HIS A 150 -13.05 2.57 -2.66
N THR A 151 -14.17 3.15 -2.22
CA THR A 151 -15.51 2.67 -2.55
C THR A 151 -15.63 2.54 -4.07
N ASN A 152 -16.01 1.35 -4.57
CA ASN A 152 -16.08 1.07 -6.00
C ASN A 152 -17.32 1.71 -6.66
N MET A 153 -17.39 3.04 -6.62
CA MET A 153 -18.44 3.82 -7.26
C MET A 153 -18.19 3.90 -8.77
N GLU A 154 -19.27 3.84 -9.54
CA GLU A 154 -19.22 4.12 -10.97
C GLU A 154 -18.88 5.59 -11.20
N ARG A 155 -17.86 5.87 -12.01
CA ARG A 155 -17.53 7.24 -12.41
C ARG A 155 -18.54 7.71 -13.46
N THR A 156 -19.21 8.82 -13.18
CA THR A 156 -20.28 9.35 -14.04
C THR A 156 -19.92 10.65 -14.77
N GLY A 157 -18.75 11.24 -14.48
CA GLY A 157 -18.36 12.54 -15.00
C GLY A 157 -16.88 12.65 -15.39
N TRP A 158 -16.65 13.36 -16.48
CA TRP A 158 -15.34 13.70 -17.03
C TRP A 158 -15.33 15.16 -17.48
N PHE A 159 -14.18 15.81 -17.40
CA PHE A 159 -13.99 17.20 -17.80
C PHE A 159 -12.64 17.33 -18.52
N ASN A 160 -12.61 18.12 -19.59
CA ASN A 160 -11.40 18.52 -20.29
C ASN A 160 -11.61 19.87 -20.98
N CYS A 161 -10.60 20.73 -20.97
CA CYS A 161 -10.58 22.00 -21.67
C CYS A 161 -9.20 22.29 -22.28
N SER A 162 -9.04 23.44 -22.93
CA SER A 162 -7.77 23.85 -23.55
C SER A 162 -6.70 24.30 -22.55
N ASP A 163 -7.10 24.63 -21.32
CA ASP A 163 -6.18 25.04 -20.26
C ASP A 163 -5.70 23.80 -19.48
N THR A 164 -4.41 23.50 -19.60
CA THR A 164 -3.80 22.32 -18.98
C THR A 164 -3.78 22.39 -17.46
N LEU A 165 -3.73 23.59 -16.86
CA LEU A 165 -3.76 23.76 -15.41
C LEU A 165 -5.16 23.49 -14.86
N VAL A 166 -6.20 23.88 -15.59
CA VAL A 166 -7.59 23.57 -15.20
C VAL A 166 -7.86 22.07 -15.32
N ASN A 167 -7.33 21.41 -16.34
CA ASN A 167 -7.40 19.95 -16.44
C ASN A 167 -6.69 19.28 -15.27
N LYS A 168 -5.49 19.77 -14.90
CA LYS A 168 -4.74 19.22 -13.76
C LYS A 168 -5.45 19.46 -12.42
N LEU A 169 -6.11 20.61 -12.25
CA LEU A 169 -6.96 20.87 -11.09
C LEU A 169 -8.09 19.85 -11.01
N HIS A 170 -8.81 19.60 -12.11
CA HIS A 170 -9.88 18.61 -12.13
C HIS A 170 -9.35 17.19 -11.84
N GLU A 171 -8.21 16.78 -12.39
CA GLU A 171 -7.56 15.51 -12.06
C GLU A 171 -7.24 15.40 -10.56
N ASN A 172 -6.68 16.45 -9.97
CA ASN A 172 -6.36 16.48 -8.54
C ASN A 172 -7.63 16.36 -7.68
N VAL A 173 -8.74 17.00 -8.09
CA VAL A 173 -10.05 16.86 -7.42
C VAL A 173 -10.56 15.43 -7.51
N VAL A 174 -10.43 14.77 -8.67
CA VAL A 174 -10.82 13.36 -8.84
C VAL A 174 -10.01 12.47 -7.90
N TRP A 175 -8.68 12.66 -7.82
CA TRP A 175 -7.83 11.90 -6.89
C TRP A 175 -8.17 12.18 -5.43
N GLY A 176 -8.44 13.43 -5.06
CA GLY A 176 -8.87 13.80 -3.72
C GLY A 176 -10.25 13.26 -3.33
N MET A 177 -11.15 13.03 -4.28
CA MET A 177 -12.45 12.36 -4.04
C MET A 177 -12.30 10.84 -3.93
N ARG A 178 -11.31 10.26 -4.61
CA ARG A 178 -11.00 8.84 -4.55
C ARG A 178 -10.24 8.48 -3.26
N GLY A 179 -9.46 9.41 -2.70
CA GLY A 179 -8.79 9.24 -1.41
C GLY A 179 -9.74 9.42 -0.23
#